data_AF-A0A7J7MGJ5-F1
#
_entry.id   AF-A0A7J7MGJ5-F1
#
_cell.length_a   1.000
_cell.length_b   1.000
_cell.length_c   1.000
_cell.angle_alpha   90.00
_cell.angle_beta   90.00
_cell.angle_gamma   90.00
#
_symmetry.space_group_name_H-M   'P 1'
#
loop_
_entity.id
_entity.type
_entity.pdbx_description
1 polymer ?
#
loop_
_entity_poly.entity_id
_entity_poly.type
_entity_poly.pdbx_seq_one_letter_code
_entity_poly.pdbx_strand_id
1 'polypeptide(L)'
;MDLNVLYSLWWKPKSLERYLKTQGIHGPPYKFLYGNGKDIMELTQKVRSKPMGLSHNIGPRADPFVQQSMIKYGKVFLSWLGPNARLVVMDQKIIKEILTNKSGDFLKMEITQSKRLFVTGLANYDGDKWVNHRRIINPAFHVEKLKLMLPAFTTCCDELISKWEKMVSSTDFANWMWNLNLKL
;
A
#
# COMPACT_ATOMS: atom_id res chain seq x y z
N MET A 1 -33.34 8.14 -10.45
CA MET A 1 -32.10 8.20 -9.64
C MET A 1 -32.46 8.96 -8.38
N ASP A 2 -32.34 8.35 -7.20
CA ASP A 2 -32.66 9.02 -5.93
C ASP A 2 -31.81 10.26 -5.71
N LEU A 3 -32.40 11.34 -5.19
CA LEU A 3 -31.70 12.58 -4.83
C LEU A 3 -30.52 12.32 -3.89
N ASN A 4 -30.66 11.35 -2.98
CA ASN A 4 -29.60 10.91 -2.07
C ASN A 4 -28.40 10.29 -2.80
N VAL A 5 -28.65 9.57 -3.90
CA VAL A 5 -27.60 8.98 -4.75
C VAL A 5 -26.86 10.06 -5.52
N LEU A 6 -27.58 11.02 -6.11
CA LEU A 6 -26.95 12.14 -6.81
C LEU A 6 -26.14 13.03 -5.85
N TYR A 7 -26.67 13.29 -4.66
CA TYR A 7 -25.98 14.05 -3.64
C TYR A 7 -24.68 13.35 -3.20
N SER A 8 -24.74 12.07 -2.86
CA SER A 8 -23.59 11.31 -2.35
C SER A 8 -22.52 11.03 -3.42
N LEU A 9 -22.92 10.75 -4.67
CA LEU A 9 -21.99 10.37 -5.74
C LEU A 9 -21.49 11.55 -6.57
N TRP A 10 -22.18 12.69 -6.58
CA TRP A 10 -21.81 13.84 -7.40
C TRP A 10 -21.56 15.10 -6.58
N TRP A 11 -22.61 15.59 -5.89
CA TRP A 11 -22.54 16.91 -5.25
C TRP A 11 -21.53 16.95 -4.11
N LYS A 12 -21.61 16.01 -3.16
CA LYS A 12 -20.72 15.95 -1.99
C LYS A 12 -19.25 15.84 -2.39
N PRO A 13 -18.83 14.92 -3.29
CA PRO A 13 -17.45 14.86 -3.79
C PRO A 13 -17.00 16.18 -4.44
N LYS A 14 -17.81 16.78 -5.31
CA LYS A 14 -17.43 18.04 -5.99
C LYS A 14 -17.36 19.23 -5.05
N SER A 15 -18.25 19.32 -4.08
CA SER A 15 -18.23 20.36 -3.05
C SER A 15 -16.98 20.23 -2.18
N LEU A 16 -16.65 19.02 -1.73
CA LEU A 16 -15.44 18.76 -0.94
C LEU A 16 -14.16 19.03 -1.74
N GLU A 17 -14.12 18.65 -3.02
CA GLU A 17 -13.00 18.95 -3.93
C GLU A 17 -12.74 20.47 -4.00
N ARG A 18 -13.81 21.28 -4.11
CA ARG A 18 -13.69 22.74 -4.16
C ARG A 18 -13.20 23.29 -2.82
N TYR A 19 -13.77 22.82 -1.70
CA TYR A 19 -13.35 23.26 -0.37
C TYR A 19 -11.86 23.00 -0.12
N LEU A 20 -11.38 21.79 -0.37
CA LEU A 20 -9.97 21.44 -0.17
C LEU A 20 -9.01 22.25 -1.06
N LYS A 21 -9.43 22.57 -2.29
CA LYS A 21 -8.66 23.47 -3.17
C LYS A 21 -8.52 24.88 -2.59
N THR A 22 -9.55 25.41 -1.92
CA THR A 22 -9.44 26.72 -1.24
C THR A 22 -8.45 26.70 -0.07
N GLN A 23 -8.20 25.53 0.52
CA GLN A 23 -7.18 25.32 1.55
C GLN A 23 -5.78 25.02 0.98
N GLY A 24 -5.60 25.11 -0.35
CA GLY A 24 -4.34 24.81 -1.02
C GLY A 24 -4.07 23.32 -1.25
N ILE A 25 -5.00 22.43 -0.90
CA ILE A 25 -4.87 20.99 -1.11
C ILE A 25 -5.37 20.64 -2.51
N HIS A 26 -4.43 20.32 -3.38
CA HIS A 26 -4.69 19.97 -4.77
C HIS A 26 -4.55 18.46 -5.00
N GLY A 27 -5.05 17.97 -6.13
CA GLY A 27 -4.95 16.57 -6.49
C GLY A 27 -5.67 16.26 -7.80
N PRO A 28 -5.61 15.01 -8.28
CA PRO A 28 -6.39 14.57 -9.43
C PRO A 28 -7.89 14.85 -9.20
N PRO A 29 -8.61 15.34 -10.22
CA PRO A 29 -10.02 15.65 -10.09
C PRO A 29 -10.85 14.39 -9.81
N TYR A 30 -11.97 14.56 -9.10
CA TYR A 30 -12.93 13.48 -8.93
C TYR A 30 -13.55 13.08 -10.28
N LYS A 31 -13.52 11.78 -10.61
CA LYS A 31 -14.27 11.18 -11.73
C LYS A 31 -15.46 10.39 -11.18
N PHE A 32 -16.64 10.62 -11.75
CA PHE A 32 -17.90 10.06 -11.26
C PHE A 32 -17.83 8.53 -11.06
N LEU A 33 -18.37 8.06 -9.92
CA LEU A 33 -18.39 6.67 -9.44
C LEU A 33 -17.03 6.06 -9.05
N TYR A 34 -16.02 6.21 -9.91
CA TYR A 34 -14.77 5.45 -9.81
C TYR A 34 -13.63 6.22 -9.14
N GLY A 35 -13.77 7.54 -8.97
CA GLY A 35 -12.69 8.38 -8.46
C GLY A 35 -11.46 8.27 -9.35
N ASN A 36 -10.29 7.98 -8.77
CA ASN A 36 -9.05 7.77 -9.53
C ASN A 36 -8.76 6.29 -9.82
N GLY A 37 -9.69 5.37 -9.52
CA GLY A 37 -9.45 3.94 -9.62
C GLY A 37 -9.02 3.45 -11.01
N LYS A 38 -9.64 3.98 -12.08
CA LYS A 38 -9.27 3.64 -13.46
C LYS A 38 -7.85 4.12 -13.80
N ASP A 39 -7.52 5.36 -13.43
CA ASP A 39 -6.19 5.95 -13.66
C ASP A 39 -5.10 5.16 -12.93
N ILE A 40 -5.37 4.78 -11.68
CA ILE A 40 -4.48 3.95 -10.88
C ILE A 40 -4.24 2.61 -11.57
N MET A 41 -5.30 1.95 -12.04
CA MET A 41 -5.21 0.64 -12.69
C MET A 41 -4.43 0.71 -14.01
N GLU A 42 -4.77 1.65 -14.89
CA GLU A 42 -4.11 1.84 -16.18
C GLU A 42 -2.62 2.18 -16.01
N LEU A 43 -2.30 3.08 -15.08
CA LEU A 43 -0.92 3.47 -14.80
C LEU A 43 -0.13 2.29 -14.21
N THR A 44 -0.72 1.55 -13.28
CA THR A 44 -0.09 0.37 -12.67
C THR A 44 0.19 -0.70 -13.72
N GLN A 45 -0.77 -0.98 -14.61
CA GLN A 45 -0.61 -1.93 -15.70
C GLN A 45 0.52 -1.50 -16.65
N LYS A 46 0.55 -0.22 -17.04
CA LYS A 46 1.58 0.36 -17.92
C LYS A 46 2.99 0.31 -17.32
N VAL A 47 3.11 0.50 -16.01
CA VAL A 47 4.40 0.42 -15.31
C VAL A 47 4.83 -1.03 -15.12
N ARG A 48 3.91 -1.91 -14.74
CA ARG A 48 4.19 -3.33 -14.52
C ARG A 48 4.56 -4.09 -15.79
N SER A 49 4.00 -3.72 -16.95
CA SER A 49 4.33 -4.34 -18.24
C SER A 49 5.78 -4.11 -18.67
N LYS A 50 6.44 -3.08 -18.12
CA LYS A 50 7.86 -2.84 -18.36
C LYS A 50 8.72 -3.58 -17.33
N PRO A 51 9.87 -4.16 -17.73
CA PRO A 51 10.82 -4.71 -16.78
C PRO A 51 11.39 -3.59 -15.89
N MET A 52 11.84 -3.96 -14.69
CA MET A 52 12.52 -3.04 -13.77
C MET A 52 13.92 -3.59 -13.55
N GLY A 53 14.92 -2.70 -13.62
CA GLY A 53 16.29 -3.06 -13.25
C GLY A 53 16.40 -3.42 -11.77
N LEU A 54 17.53 -4.04 -11.40
CA LEU A 54 17.86 -4.30 -10.00
C LEU A 54 18.16 -2.97 -9.31
N SER A 55 17.19 -2.46 -8.55
CA SER A 55 17.31 -1.19 -7.83
C SER A 55 16.48 -1.20 -6.55
N HIS A 56 16.97 -0.52 -5.52
CA HIS A 56 16.22 -0.25 -4.30
C HIS A 56 15.14 0.83 -4.49
N ASN A 57 15.18 1.59 -5.61
CA ASN A 57 14.15 2.58 -5.94
C ASN A 57 12.89 1.91 -6.51
N ILE A 58 12.18 1.19 -5.66
CA ILE A 58 10.97 0.44 -6.04
C ILE A 58 9.70 1.27 -5.99
N GLY A 59 9.72 2.44 -5.33
CA GLY A 59 8.57 3.34 -5.17
C GLY A 59 7.79 3.60 -6.46
N PRO A 60 8.46 3.98 -7.57
CA PRO A 60 7.79 4.24 -8.85
C PRO A 60 7.07 3.05 -9.44
N ARG A 61 7.50 1.83 -9.07
CA ARG A 61 6.86 0.59 -9.53
C ARG A 61 5.79 0.10 -8.56
N ALA A 62 6.02 0.27 -7.26
CA ALA A 62 5.11 -0.16 -6.21
C ALA A 62 3.82 0.67 -6.20
N ASP A 63 3.96 2.00 -6.30
CA ASP A 63 2.83 2.93 -6.34
C ASP A 63 3.11 4.10 -7.31
N PRO A 64 2.99 3.86 -8.64
CA PRO A 64 3.27 4.89 -9.63
C PRO A 64 2.31 6.07 -9.55
N PHE A 65 1.07 5.85 -9.10
CA PHE A 65 0.06 6.89 -8.98
C PHE A 65 0.41 7.89 -7.89
N VAL A 66 0.79 7.40 -6.70
CA VAL A 66 1.22 8.26 -5.60
C VAL A 66 2.47 9.03 -5.99
N GLN A 67 3.45 8.39 -6.64
CA GLN A 67 4.66 9.09 -7.07
C GLN A 67 4.37 10.21 -8.08
N GLN A 68 3.61 9.94 -9.14
CA GLN A 68 3.29 10.97 -10.14
C GLN A 68 2.44 12.09 -9.54
N SER A 69 1.50 11.76 -8.66
CA SER A 69 0.66 12.75 -7.98
C SER A 69 1.48 13.59 -7.01
N MET A 70 2.43 12.99 -6.29
CA MET A 70 3.34 13.71 -5.40
C MET A 70 4.21 14.71 -6.16
N ILE A 71 4.74 14.32 -7.33
CA ILE A 71 5.54 15.22 -8.18
C ILE A 71 4.68 16.38 -8.69
N LYS A 72 3.40 16.12 -9.03
CA LYS A 72 2.53 17.12 -9.64
C LYS A 72 1.83 18.06 -8.65
N TYR A 73 1.42 17.55 -7.49
CA TYR A 73 0.58 18.26 -6.52
C TYR A 73 1.27 18.51 -5.17
N GLY A 74 2.46 17.96 -4.97
CA GLY A 74 3.24 18.09 -3.75
C GLY A 74 3.08 16.92 -2.77
N LYS A 75 3.73 17.03 -1.61
CA LYS A 75 3.78 15.95 -0.59
C LYS A 75 2.45 15.71 0.13
N VAL A 76 1.49 16.63 0.02
CA VAL A 76 0.15 16.48 0.57
C VAL A 76 -0.83 16.76 -0.56
N PHE A 77 -1.59 15.75 -0.96
CA PHE A 77 -2.50 15.87 -2.09
C PHE A 77 -3.78 15.07 -1.91
N LEU A 78 -4.82 15.48 -2.63
CA LEU A 78 -6.12 14.82 -2.64
C LEU A 78 -6.11 13.65 -3.64
N SER A 79 -6.72 12.53 -3.27
CA SER A 79 -7.03 11.40 -4.16
C SER A 79 -8.44 10.88 -3.90
N TRP A 80 -8.97 10.06 -4.82
CA TRP A 80 -10.35 9.58 -4.76
C TRP A 80 -10.41 8.07 -4.86
N LEU A 81 -11.00 7.41 -3.85
CA LEU A 81 -11.42 6.03 -3.95
C LEU A 81 -12.95 5.97 -4.13
N GLY A 82 -13.38 5.83 -5.37
CA GLY A 82 -14.79 6.05 -5.71
C GLY A 82 -15.22 7.45 -5.28
N PRO A 83 -16.40 7.63 -4.65
CA PRO A 83 -16.87 8.94 -4.18
C PRO A 83 -16.15 9.43 -2.91
N ASN A 84 -15.26 8.63 -2.32
CA ASN A 84 -14.61 8.98 -1.06
C ASN A 84 -13.27 9.69 -1.31
N ALA A 85 -13.16 10.92 -0.80
CA ALA A 85 -11.92 11.68 -0.77
C ALA A 85 -10.90 11.04 0.19
N ARG A 86 -9.64 11.07 -0.19
CA ARG A 86 -8.50 10.60 0.60
C ARG A 86 -7.38 11.61 0.52
N LEU A 87 -6.94 12.09 1.68
CA LEU A 87 -5.73 12.89 1.78
C LEU A 87 -4.52 11.95 1.81
N VAL A 88 -3.64 12.07 0.82
CA VAL A 88 -2.38 11.36 0.78
C VAL A 88 -1.30 12.27 1.35
N VAL A 89 -0.63 11.78 2.39
CA VAL A 89 0.41 12.52 3.12
C VAL A 89 1.72 11.77 2.94
N MET A 90 2.66 12.40 2.24
CA MET A 90 4.03 11.94 2.00
C MET A 90 5.07 12.82 2.70
N ASP A 91 4.62 13.81 3.48
CA ASP A 91 5.51 14.63 4.29
C ASP A 91 5.87 13.92 5.60
N GLN A 92 7.17 13.70 5.82
CA GLN A 92 7.67 12.94 6.96
C GLN A 92 7.29 13.56 8.32
N LYS A 93 7.24 14.91 8.43
CA LYS A 93 6.90 15.58 9.69
C LYS A 93 5.44 15.32 10.04
N ILE A 94 4.55 15.50 9.05
CA ILE A 94 3.11 15.26 9.22
C ILE A 94 2.84 13.77 9.46
N ILE A 95 3.49 12.87 8.72
CA ILE A 95 3.38 11.42 8.95
C ILE A 95 3.77 11.08 10.39
N LYS A 96 4.90 11.62 10.88
CA LYS A 96 5.36 11.38 12.24
C LYS A 96 4.32 11.87 13.26
N GLU A 97 3.77 13.06 13.05
CA GLU A 97 2.72 13.62 13.91
C GLU A 97 1.48 12.72 13.93
N ILE A 98 0.95 12.33 12.76
CA ILE A 98 -0.20 11.42 12.64
C ILE A 98 0.05 10.09 13.34
N LEU A 99 1.22 9.46 13.12
CA LEU A 99 1.53 8.13 13.64
C LEU A 99 1.93 8.11 15.12
N THR A 100 2.34 9.24 15.69
CA THR A 100 2.70 9.34 17.11
C THR A 100 1.58 9.94 17.97
N ASN A 101 0.56 10.52 17.34
CA ASN A 101 -0.58 11.07 18.03
C ASN A 101 -1.38 9.95 18.74
N LYS A 102 -1.60 10.13 20.05
CA LYS A 102 -2.34 9.19 20.91
C LYS A 102 -3.76 9.69 21.24
N SER A 103 -4.21 10.81 20.67
CA SER A 103 -5.53 11.39 20.91
C SER A 103 -6.68 10.51 20.39
N GLY A 104 -6.38 9.56 19.49
CA GLY A 104 -7.38 8.70 18.85
C GLY A 104 -8.06 9.34 17.64
N ASP A 105 -7.63 10.54 17.23
CA ASP A 105 -8.21 11.26 16.08
C ASP A 105 -7.98 10.55 14.73
N PHE A 106 -6.94 9.72 14.66
CA PHE A 106 -6.57 8.96 13.46
C PHE A 106 -6.87 7.47 13.63
N LEU A 107 -8.15 7.13 13.45
CA LEU A 107 -8.60 5.73 13.44
C LEU A 107 -8.17 5.01 12.17
N LYS A 108 -8.01 3.69 12.25
CA LYS A 108 -7.81 2.87 11.06
C LYS A 108 -9.02 2.98 10.15
N MET A 109 -8.79 2.95 8.83
CA MET A 109 -9.90 2.89 7.87
C MET A 109 -10.83 1.73 8.22
N GLU A 110 -12.11 2.03 8.43
CA GLU A 110 -13.10 1.00 8.64
C GLU A 110 -13.19 0.11 7.40
N ILE A 111 -12.85 -1.16 7.59
CA ILE A 111 -13.15 -2.19 6.60
C ILE A 111 -14.67 -2.30 6.52
N THR A 112 -15.20 -2.22 5.31
CA THR A 112 -16.64 -2.40 5.04
C THR A 112 -17.13 -3.68 5.68
N GLN A 113 -18.35 -3.68 6.24
CA GLN A 113 -18.90 -4.82 7.00
C GLN A 113 -18.76 -6.16 6.26
N SER A 114 -18.95 -6.16 4.93
CA SER A 114 -18.77 -7.33 4.06
C SER A 114 -17.34 -7.91 4.04
N LYS A 115 -16.32 -7.08 4.18
CA LYS A 115 -14.91 -7.48 4.19
C LYS A 115 -14.41 -7.84 5.60
N ARG A 116 -15.14 -7.43 6.65
CA ARG A 116 -14.78 -7.76 8.04
C ARG A 116 -14.77 -9.27 8.27
N LEU A 117 -15.70 -10.01 7.68
CA LEU A 117 -15.80 -11.48 7.86
C LEU A 117 -14.58 -12.24 7.29
N PHE A 118 -14.01 -11.75 6.19
CA PHE A 118 -12.88 -12.40 5.52
C PHE A 118 -11.52 -11.88 6.01
N VAL A 119 -11.47 -10.69 6.62
CA VAL A 119 -10.23 -10.06 7.06
C VAL A 119 -10.40 -9.62 8.52
N THR A 120 -10.54 -10.58 9.42
CA THR A 120 -10.46 -10.34 10.88
C THR A 120 -9.02 -10.55 11.36
N GLY A 121 -8.53 -9.68 12.26
CA GLY A 121 -7.20 -9.85 12.85
C GLY A 121 -6.62 -8.56 13.44
N LEU A 122 -5.44 -8.67 14.05
CA LEU A 122 -4.75 -7.57 14.73
C LEU A 122 -4.49 -6.36 13.83
N ALA A 123 -4.29 -6.57 12.53
CA ALA A 123 -4.13 -5.50 11.55
C ALA A 123 -5.35 -4.57 11.50
N ASN A 124 -6.56 -5.10 11.74
CA ASN A 124 -7.84 -4.42 11.53
C ASN A 124 -8.59 -4.08 12.81
N TYR A 125 -8.17 -4.62 13.96
CA TYR A 125 -8.69 -4.18 15.24
C TYR A 125 -8.22 -2.77 15.57
N ASP A 126 -9.07 -2.05 16.29
CA ASP A 126 -8.82 -0.72 16.84
C ASP A 126 -9.19 -0.69 18.34
N GLY A 127 -8.78 0.37 19.05
CA GLY A 127 -9.08 0.59 20.47
C GLY A 127 -8.70 -0.57 21.40
N ASP A 128 -9.53 -0.82 22.42
CA ASP A 128 -9.29 -1.83 23.46
C ASP A 128 -9.13 -3.24 22.88
N LYS A 129 -9.87 -3.56 21.81
CA LYS A 129 -9.76 -4.87 21.15
C LYS A 129 -8.36 -5.06 20.58
N TRP A 130 -7.80 -4.04 19.96
CA TRP A 130 -6.43 -4.08 19.46
C TRP A 130 -5.41 -4.17 20.59
N VAL A 131 -5.57 -3.39 21.66
CA VAL A 131 -4.67 -3.39 22.82
C VAL A 131 -4.61 -4.78 23.45
N ASN A 132 -5.77 -5.41 23.69
CA ASN A 132 -5.85 -6.75 24.27
C ASN A 132 -5.17 -7.81 23.40
N HIS A 133 -5.43 -7.82 22.09
CA HIS A 133 -4.81 -8.80 21.19
C HIS A 133 -3.31 -8.58 21.05
N ARG A 134 -2.85 -7.33 21.00
CA ARG A 134 -1.42 -7.02 20.93
C ARG A 134 -0.69 -7.45 22.20
N ARG A 135 -1.30 -7.26 23.37
CA ARG A 135 -0.76 -7.72 24.66
C ARG A 135 -0.55 -9.24 24.70
N ILE A 136 -1.47 -10.01 24.14
CA ILE A 136 -1.38 -11.49 24.08
C ILE A 136 -0.27 -11.95 23.15
N ILE A 137 -0.10 -11.27 22.00
CA ILE A 137 0.82 -11.70 20.95
C ILE A 137 2.26 -11.22 21.18
N ASN A 138 2.45 -10.02 21.75
CA ASN A 138 3.76 -9.41 21.94
C ASN A 138 4.80 -10.34 22.62
N PRO A 139 4.45 -11.16 23.63
CA PRO A 139 5.42 -12.05 24.28
C PRO A 139 6.13 -13.03 23.34
N ALA A 140 5.45 -13.49 22.29
CA ALA A 140 6.03 -14.40 21.29
C ALA A 140 7.13 -13.73 20.45
N PHE A 141 7.13 -12.40 20.38
CA PHE A 141 8.08 -11.59 19.61
C PHE A 141 9.16 -10.93 20.48
N HIS A 142 9.32 -11.36 21.74
CA HIS A 142 10.48 -10.94 22.54
C HIS A 142 11.77 -11.53 21.99
N VAL A 143 12.87 -10.78 22.09
CA VAL A 143 14.19 -11.15 21.55
C VAL A 143 14.63 -12.54 22.03
N GLU A 144 14.36 -12.90 23.28
CA GLU A 144 14.68 -14.22 23.83
C GLU A 144 13.95 -15.35 23.11
N LYS A 145 12.67 -15.16 22.78
CA LYS A 145 11.87 -16.13 22.02
C LYS A 145 12.30 -16.16 20.55
N LEU A 146 12.61 -15.01 19.96
CA LEU A 146 13.12 -14.92 18.60
C LEU A 146 14.46 -15.66 18.43
N LYS A 147 15.35 -15.60 19.43
CA LYS A 147 16.61 -16.37 19.41
C LYS A 147 16.37 -17.88 19.29
N LEU A 148 15.34 -18.40 19.94
CA LEU A 148 14.96 -19.82 19.85
C LEU A 148 14.45 -20.21 18.46
N MET A 149 13.98 -19.24 17.66
CA MET A 149 13.51 -19.46 16.29
C MET A 149 14.64 -19.43 15.25
N LEU A 150 15.81 -18.87 15.60
CA LEU A 150 16.94 -18.71 14.67
C LEU A 150 17.37 -20.03 14.01
N PRO A 151 17.52 -21.17 14.73
CA PRO A 151 17.91 -22.42 14.08
C PRO A 151 16.94 -22.84 12.97
N ALA A 152 15.64 -22.72 13.21
CA ALA A 152 14.62 -23.04 12.22
C ALA A 152 14.70 -22.12 10.99
N PHE A 153 14.91 -20.82 11.21
CA PHE A 153 15.09 -19.87 10.11
C PHE A 153 16.34 -20.19 9.28
N THR A 154 17.47 -20.51 9.93
CA THR A 154 18.70 -20.89 9.25
C THR A 154 18.49 -22.14 8.41
N THR A 155 17.89 -23.20 8.96
CA THR A 155 17.58 -24.42 8.20
C THR A 155 16.70 -24.13 6.98
N CYS A 156 15.64 -23.34 7.14
CA CYS A 156 14.80 -22.96 6.00
C CYS A 156 15.56 -22.16 4.94
N CYS A 157 16.45 -21.24 5.35
CA CYS A 157 17.30 -20.49 4.43
C CYS A 157 18.30 -21.39 3.69
N ASP A 158 18.96 -22.30 4.40
CA ASP A 158 19.93 -23.23 3.82
C ASP A 158 19.25 -24.16 2.80
N GLU A 159 18.06 -24.66 3.11
CA GLU A 159 17.26 -25.47 2.17
C GLU A 159 16.85 -24.68 0.92
N LEU A 160 16.46 -23.41 1.10
CA LEU A 160 16.06 -22.53 0.01
C LEU A 160 17.25 -22.24 -0.92
N ILE A 161 18.41 -21.88 -0.35
CA ILE A 161 19.65 -21.64 -1.09
C ILE A 161 20.08 -22.91 -1.82
N SER A 162 20.11 -24.06 -1.13
CA SER A 162 20.47 -25.35 -1.73
C SER A 162 19.57 -25.71 -2.92
N LYS A 163 18.26 -25.42 -2.84
CA LYS A 163 17.33 -25.62 -3.95
C LYS A 163 17.63 -24.70 -5.12
N TRP A 164 17.90 -23.41 -4.86
CA TRP A 164 18.27 -22.45 -5.89
C TRP A 164 19.59 -22.82 -6.58
N GLU A 165 20.60 -23.21 -5.82
CA GLU A 165 21.89 -23.68 -6.37
C GLU A 165 21.69 -24.86 -7.31
N LYS A 166 20.87 -25.85 -6.93
CA LYS A 166 20.53 -26.99 -7.81
C LYS A 166 19.81 -26.56 -9.09
N MET A 167 18.88 -25.60 -9.01
CA MET A 167 18.18 -25.08 -10.20
C MET A 167 19.13 -24.34 -11.14
N VAL A 168 20.05 -23.54 -10.60
CA VAL A 168 21.04 -22.79 -11.38
C VAL A 168 22.11 -23.71 -11.98
N SER A 169 22.46 -24.78 -11.27
CA SER A 169 23.40 -25.81 -11.73
C SER A 169 22.81 -26.74 -12.78
N SER A 170 21.47 -26.82 -12.86
CA SER A 170 20.82 -27.50 -13.97
C SER A 170 21.07 -26.69 -15.25
N THR A 171 21.57 -27.37 -16.27
CA THR A 171 22.11 -26.83 -17.53
C THR A 171 21.18 -25.82 -18.25
N ASP A 172 19.89 -25.82 -17.92
CA ASP A 172 18.89 -24.90 -18.44
C ASP A 172 19.09 -23.45 -18.01
N PHE A 173 19.56 -23.15 -16.80
CA PHE A 173 19.72 -21.75 -16.36
C PHE A 173 20.97 -21.10 -16.98
N ALA A 174 22.07 -21.84 -17.10
CA ALA A 174 23.28 -21.37 -17.79
C ALA A 174 22.99 -21.13 -19.28
N ASN A 175 22.26 -22.04 -19.94
CA ASN A 175 21.82 -21.88 -21.33
C ASN A 175 20.80 -20.74 -21.49
N TRP A 176 19.91 -20.53 -20.51
CA TRP A 176 18.95 -19.42 -20.51
C TRP A 176 19.63 -18.05 -20.32
N MET A 177 20.60 -17.94 -19.40
CA MET A 177 21.42 -16.74 -19.19
C MET A 177 22.25 -16.40 -20.42
N TRP A 178 22.87 -17.40 -21.06
CA TRP A 178 23.60 -17.22 -22.33
C TRP A 178 22.67 -16.73 -23.47
N ASN A 179 21.47 -17.30 -23.59
CA ASN A 179 20.49 -16.87 -24.59
C ASN A 179 19.86 -15.50 -24.29
N LEU A 180 19.80 -15.07 -23.03
CA LEU A 180 19.30 -13.76 -22.63
C LEU A 180 20.33 -12.65 -22.94
N ASN A 181 21.62 -12.93 -22.73
CA ASN A 181 22.71 -11.99 -23.05
C ASN A 181 22.94 -11.77 -24.54
N LEU A 182 22.46 -12.68 -25.40
CA LEU A 182 22.47 -12.52 -26.87
C LEU A 182 21.27 -11.73 -27.41
N LYS A 183 20.27 -11.43 -26.56
CA LYS A 183 19.04 -10.72 -26.94
C LYS A 183 18.92 -9.31 -26.36
N LEU A 184 19.92 -8.87 -25.59
CA LEU A 184 20.12 -7.48 -25.15
C LEU A 184 21.22 -6.84 -26.00
#